data_AF-C9SGF7-F1
#
_entry.id   AF-C9SGF7-F1
#
_cell.length_a   1.000
_cell.length_b   1.000
_cell.length_c   1.000
_cell.angle_alpha   90.00
_cell.angle_beta   90.00
_cell.angle_gamma   90.00
#
_symmetry.space_group_name_H-M   'P 1'
#
loop_
_entity.id
_entity.type
_entity.pdbx_description
1 polymer ?
#
loop_
_entity_poly.entity_id
_entity_poly.type
_entity_poly.pdbx_seq_one_letter_code
_entity_poly.pdbx_strand_id
1 'polypeptide(L)'
;MTNFNIKIISDNVCPWAPQCYVRKRRLDKAIALYQKTVPAGKDDTFTLFEEDRDISSKDMLVQAAVKGGLEAGEVRAWLESDQGGAQVDREVQEAYALGVSGVPHFVVDGQQLGGAQDVEAFVEAFANIKEKRA
;
A
#
# COMPACT_ATOMS: atom_id res chain seq x y z
N MET A 1 10.15 3.04 -19.69
CA MET A 1 9.38 3.79 -18.69
C MET A 1 8.34 2.84 -18.14
N THR A 2 8.55 2.38 -16.91
CA THR A 2 7.72 1.37 -16.25
C THR A 2 7.01 2.04 -15.09
N ASN A 3 5.69 1.88 -15.02
CA ASN A 3 4.94 2.35 -13.87
C ASN A 3 4.78 1.19 -12.88
N PHE A 4 5.34 1.32 -11.68
CA PHE A 4 5.21 0.32 -10.64
C PHE A 4 3.98 0.63 -9.78
N ASN A 5 2.97 -0.25 -9.86
CA ASN A 5 1.82 -0.17 -8.98
C ASN A 5 2.09 -1.01 -7.71
N ILE A 6 2.35 -0.33 -6.60
CA ILE A 6 2.63 -0.99 -5.32
C ILE A 6 1.36 -0.96 -4.47
N LYS A 7 0.67 -2.09 -4.36
CA LYS A 7 -0.41 -2.26 -3.39
C LYS A 7 0.21 -2.53 -2.01
N ILE A 8 -0.01 -1.60 -1.09
CA ILE A 8 0.41 -1.74 0.31
C ILE A 8 -0.79 -2.25 1.09
N ILE A 9 -0.65 -3.42 1.70
CA ILE A 9 -1.60 -3.87 2.72
C ILE A 9 -1.04 -3.41 4.05
N SER A 10 -1.55 -2.28 4.54
CA SER A 10 -1.21 -1.71 5.84
C SER A 10 -2.46 -1.58 6.70
N ASP A 11 -2.26 -1.73 8.00
CA ASP A 11 -3.27 -1.44 9.02
C ASP A 11 -2.69 -0.32 9.88
N ASN A 12 -3.40 0.81 9.93
CA ASN A 12 -3.04 1.99 10.71
C ASN A 12 -3.48 1.90 12.18
N VAL A 13 -4.33 0.94 12.55
CA VAL A 13 -4.68 0.57 13.93
C VAL A 13 -3.75 -0.51 14.50
N CYS A 14 -2.94 -1.13 13.64
CA CYS A 14 -1.97 -2.15 14.05
C CYS A 14 -1.15 -1.68 15.27
N PRO A 15 -1.04 -2.47 16.35
CA PRO A 15 -0.28 -2.08 17.54
C PRO A 15 1.23 -1.89 17.25
N TRP A 16 1.68 -2.37 16.09
CA TRP A 16 3.00 -2.11 15.53
C TRP A 16 2.98 -1.01 14.46
N ALA A 17 2.06 -0.05 14.49
CA ALA A 17 2.02 1.11 13.61
C ALA A 17 3.38 1.84 13.49
N PRO A 18 4.22 1.98 14.56
CA PRO A 18 5.58 2.48 14.43
C PRO A 18 6.45 1.63 13.50
N GLN A 19 6.21 0.31 13.45
CA GLN A 19 6.93 -0.63 12.60
C GLN A 19 6.41 -0.60 11.17
N CYS A 20 5.11 -0.39 10.95
CA CYS A 20 4.57 -0.10 9.61
C CYS A 20 5.14 1.22 9.05
N TYR A 21 5.26 2.26 9.90
CA TYR A 21 5.88 3.53 9.54
C TYR A 21 7.39 3.42 9.28
N VAL A 22 8.15 2.71 10.12
CA VAL A 22 9.59 2.43 9.92
C VAL A 22 9.81 1.62 8.64
N ARG A 23 8.92 0.67 8.32
CA ARG A 23 9.00 -0.14 7.10
C ARG A 23 8.61 0.63 5.85
N LYS A 24 7.65 1.56 5.93
CA LYS A 24 7.39 2.52 4.87
C LYS A 24 8.62 3.42 4.61
N ARG A 25 9.30 3.88 5.65
CA ARG A 25 10.59 4.58 5.47
C ARG A 25 11.67 3.72 4.81
N ARG A 26 11.65 2.39 4.99
CA ARG A 26 12.54 1.48 4.24
C ARG A 26 12.11 1.40 2.76
N LEU A 27 10.81 1.36 2.47
CA LEU A 27 10.29 1.41 1.10
C LEU A 27 10.66 2.72 0.39
N ASP A 28 10.51 3.87 1.06
CA ASP A 28 10.92 5.17 0.50
C ASP A 28 12.43 5.19 0.18
N LYS A 29 13.26 4.65 1.09
CA LYS A 29 14.70 4.51 0.86
C LYS A 29 15.01 3.55 -0.28
N ALA A 30 14.26 2.47 -0.43
CA ALA A 30 14.41 1.51 -1.52
C ALA A 30 14.08 2.15 -2.87
N ILE A 31 12.99 2.93 -2.95
CA ILE A 31 12.61 3.68 -4.15
C ILE A 31 13.72 4.67 -4.52
N ALA A 32 14.21 5.46 -3.56
CA ALA A 32 15.29 6.42 -3.78
C ALA A 32 16.60 5.74 -4.24
N LEU A 33 16.91 4.57 -3.69
CA LEU A 33 18.10 3.80 -4.10
C LEU A 33 17.91 3.22 -5.51
N TYR A 34 16.76 2.62 -5.81
CA TYR A 34 16.42 2.06 -7.12
C TYR A 34 16.55 3.11 -8.24
N GLN A 35 15.98 4.29 -8.05
CA GLN A 35 16.04 5.38 -9.02
C GLN A 35 17.48 5.85 -9.30
N LYS A 36 18.41 5.60 -8.37
CA LYS A 36 19.82 5.99 -8.46
C LYS A 36 20.71 4.90 -9.04
N THR A 37 20.43 3.63 -8.75
CA THR A 37 21.34 2.51 -9.07
C THR A 37 20.93 1.73 -10.31
N VAL A 38 19.66 1.77 -10.71
CA VAL A 38 19.15 0.98 -11.83
C VAL A 38 19.14 1.80 -13.13
N PRO A 39 19.70 1.28 -14.25
CA PRO A 39 19.62 1.93 -15.56
C PRO A 39 18.17 2.21 -15.96
N ALA A 40 17.90 3.44 -16.39
CA ALA A 40 16.55 3.97 -16.68
C ALA A 40 15.56 3.95 -15.50
N GLY A 41 16.02 3.70 -14.26
CA GLY A 41 15.17 3.69 -13.07
C GLY A 41 14.67 5.09 -12.65
N LYS A 42 15.40 6.14 -13.04
CA LYS A 42 15.03 7.54 -12.78
C LYS A 42 13.74 7.97 -13.50
N ASP A 43 13.42 7.31 -14.61
CA ASP A 43 12.22 7.61 -15.40
C ASP A 43 11.00 6.79 -14.95
N ASP A 44 11.16 5.90 -13.95
CA ASP A 44 10.08 5.09 -13.40
C ASP A 44 9.39 5.83 -12.23
N THR A 45 8.06 5.76 -12.20
CA THR A 45 7.21 6.48 -11.25
C THR A 45 6.64 5.58 -10.17
N PHE A 46 6.49 6.13 -8.96
CA PHE A 46 5.90 5.47 -7.79
C PHE A 46 4.81 6.38 -7.20
N THR A 47 3.65 5.82 -6.86
CA THR A 47 2.51 6.57 -6.28
C THR A 47 2.20 6.06 -4.87
N LEU A 48 2.18 6.96 -3.88
CA LEU A 48 1.98 6.69 -2.44
C LEU A 48 1.09 7.80 -1.83
N PHE A 49 0.26 7.50 -0.81
CA PHE A 49 -0.63 8.48 -0.15
C PHE A 49 -0.65 8.33 1.40
N GLU A 50 -0.45 9.41 2.19
CA GLU A 50 -0.55 9.40 3.68
C GLU A 50 -0.94 10.77 4.32
N GLU A 51 -1.82 10.77 5.35
CA GLU A 51 -2.08 11.84 6.34
C GLU A 51 -2.31 11.22 7.75
N ASP A 52 -1.77 11.81 8.83
CA ASP A 52 -2.01 11.36 10.23
C ASP A 52 -3.31 11.95 10.79
N ARG A 53 -4.36 11.12 10.87
CA ARG A 53 -5.71 11.51 11.32
C ARG A 53 -6.40 10.35 12.04
N ASP A 54 -7.37 10.65 12.92
CA ASP A 54 -8.21 9.62 13.54
C ASP A 54 -9.14 8.99 12.52
N ILE A 55 -8.80 7.78 12.10
CA ILE A 55 -9.52 6.99 11.10
C ILE A 55 -10.74 6.25 11.65
N SER A 56 -10.92 6.20 12.98
CA SER A 56 -12.16 5.70 13.57
C SER A 56 -13.29 6.73 13.50
N SER A 57 -12.95 8.00 13.24
CA SER A 57 -13.93 9.09 13.09
C SER A 57 -14.56 9.11 11.71
N LYS A 58 -15.86 8.87 11.63
CA LYS A 58 -16.63 9.02 10.37
C LYS A 58 -16.51 10.43 9.79
N ASP A 59 -16.46 11.46 10.63
CA ASP A 59 -16.30 12.85 10.19
C ASP A 59 -14.96 13.09 9.48
N MET A 60 -13.89 12.45 9.98
CA MET A 60 -12.58 12.48 9.33
C MET A 60 -12.63 11.78 7.97
N LEU A 61 -13.24 10.60 7.90
CA LEU A 61 -13.37 9.83 6.65
C LEU A 61 -14.16 10.61 5.59
N VAL A 62 -15.25 11.28 5.99
CA VAL A 62 -16.02 12.18 5.10
C VAL A 62 -15.15 13.32 4.59
N GLN A 63 -14.37 13.99 5.45
CA GLN A 63 -13.48 15.07 5.03
C GLN A 63 -12.42 14.60 4.02
N ALA A 64 -11.84 13.41 4.22
CA ALA A 64 -10.89 12.84 3.26
C ALA A 64 -11.54 12.51 1.93
N ALA A 65 -12.72 11.89 1.94
CA ALA A 65 -13.47 11.55 0.73
C ALA A 65 -13.82 12.80 -0.10
N VAL A 66 -14.24 13.89 0.56
CA VAL A 66 -14.53 15.18 -0.09
C VAL A 66 -13.27 15.79 -0.71
N LYS A 67 -12.12 15.74 -0.04
CA LYS A 67 -10.83 16.15 -0.65
C LYS A 67 -10.53 15.34 -1.92
N GLY A 68 -10.94 14.07 -1.95
CA GLY A 68 -10.83 13.17 -3.11
C GLY A 68 -11.87 13.42 -4.21
N GLY A 69 -12.79 14.36 -4.04
CA GLY A 69 -13.82 14.72 -5.03
C GLY A 69 -15.16 13.99 -4.87
N LEU A 70 -15.40 13.29 -3.75
CA LEU A 70 -16.66 12.62 -3.47
C LEU A 70 -17.66 13.55 -2.76
N GLU A 71 -18.96 13.27 -2.90
CA GLU A 71 -20.03 14.02 -2.25
C GLU A 71 -20.18 13.59 -0.77
N ALA A 72 -20.32 14.56 0.14
CA ALA A 72 -20.27 14.31 1.58
C ALA A 72 -21.48 13.52 2.11
N GLY A 73 -22.67 13.80 1.59
CA GLY A 73 -23.92 13.11 1.95
C GLY A 73 -23.90 11.64 1.53
N GLU A 74 -23.47 11.35 0.32
CA GLU A 74 -23.29 9.99 -0.21
C GLU A 74 -22.29 9.22 0.63
N VAL A 75 -21.12 9.81 0.94
CA VAL A 75 -20.10 9.16 1.77
C VAL A 75 -20.63 8.89 3.18
N ARG A 76 -21.34 9.85 3.79
CA ARG A 76 -21.92 9.65 5.13
C ARG A 76 -22.98 8.54 5.10
N ALA A 77 -23.85 8.52 4.10
CA ALA A 77 -24.85 7.48 3.95
C ALA A 77 -24.20 6.10 3.78
N TRP A 78 -23.12 6.01 3.01
CA TRP A 78 -22.33 4.79 2.86
C TRP A 78 -21.71 4.35 4.19
N LEU A 79 -21.06 5.26 4.93
CA LEU A 79 -20.43 4.98 6.24
C LEU A 79 -21.43 4.65 7.37
N GLU A 80 -22.70 5.02 7.22
CA GLU A 80 -23.80 4.62 8.13
C GLU A 80 -24.50 3.33 7.67
N SER A 81 -24.13 2.81 6.50
CA SER A 81 -24.67 1.56 5.97
C SER A 81 -23.68 0.41 6.14
N ASP A 82 -24.16 -0.82 5.92
CA ASP A 82 -23.31 -2.01 5.83
C ASP A 82 -22.73 -2.22 4.41
N GLN A 83 -22.89 -1.24 3.51
CA GLN A 83 -22.36 -1.34 2.16
C GLN A 83 -20.83 -1.43 2.17
N GLY A 84 -20.31 -2.44 1.49
CA GLY A 84 -18.86 -2.73 1.44
C GLY A 84 -18.36 -3.69 2.51
N GLY A 85 -19.10 -3.96 3.60
CA GLY A 85 -18.65 -4.89 4.64
C GLY A 85 -18.35 -6.29 4.10
N ALA A 86 -19.30 -6.88 3.36
CA ALA A 86 -19.10 -8.17 2.71
C ALA A 86 -17.97 -8.17 1.67
N GLN A 87 -17.63 -7.02 1.07
CA GLN A 87 -16.50 -6.91 0.16
C GLN A 87 -15.18 -6.92 0.93
N VAL A 88 -15.07 -6.13 1.99
CA VAL A 88 -13.89 -6.10 2.86
C VAL A 88 -13.63 -7.50 3.43
N ASP A 89 -14.67 -8.19 3.90
CA ASP A 89 -14.56 -9.56 4.42
C ASP A 89 -13.99 -10.52 3.36
N ARG A 90 -14.45 -10.43 2.11
CA ARG A 90 -13.92 -11.24 1.01
C ARG A 90 -12.45 -10.92 0.75
N GLU A 91 -12.08 -9.65 0.68
CA GLU A 91 -10.69 -9.24 0.45
C GLU A 91 -9.75 -9.73 1.57
N VAL A 92 -10.22 -9.75 2.82
CA VAL A 92 -9.50 -10.33 3.96
C VAL A 92 -9.33 -11.84 3.79
N GLN A 93 -10.40 -12.56 3.40
CA GLN A 93 -10.30 -14.01 3.15
C GLN A 93 -9.37 -14.35 1.98
N GLU A 94 -9.38 -13.54 0.92
CA GLU A 94 -8.44 -13.67 -0.20
C GLU A 94 -6.99 -13.46 0.25
N ALA A 95 -6.72 -12.47 1.10
CA ALA A 95 -5.40 -12.26 1.67
C ALA A 95 -4.92 -13.48 2.49
N TYR A 96 -5.80 -14.06 3.32
CA TYR A 96 -5.47 -15.28 4.05
C TYR A 96 -5.23 -16.48 3.14
N ALA A 97 -6.03 -16.64 2.08
CA ALA A 97 -5.86 -17.71 1.09
C ALA A 97 -4.52 -17.59 0.33
N LEU A 98 -4.01 -16.36 0.18
CA LEU A 98 -2.69 -16.07 -0.38
C LEU A 98 -1.55 -16.32 0.62
N GLY A 99 -1.83 -16.75 1.85
CA GLY A 99 -0.83 -17.02 2.88
C GLY A 99 -0.39 -15.78 3.66
N VAL A 100 -1.09 -14.65 3.53
CA VAL A 100 -0.78 -13.43 4.29
C VAL A 100 -1.19 -13.63 5.75
N SER A 101 -0.20 -13.76 6.63
CA SER A 101 -0.42 -13.94 8.07
C SER A 101 -0.13 -12.69 8.90
N GLY A 102 0.26 -11.58 8.25
CA GLY A 102 0.60 -10.33 8.93
C GLY A 102 0.94 -9.21 7.95
N VAL A 103 0.81 -7.98 8.43
CA VAL A 103 1.10 -6.75 7.68
C VAL A 103 2.38 -6.06 8.19
N PRO A 104 3.12 -5.32 7.34
CA PRO A 104 2.84 -5.14 5.92
C PRO A 104 3.20 -6.39 5.10
N HIS A 105 2.44 -6.61 4.03
CA HIS A 105 2.73 -7.57 2.98
C HIS A 105 2.61 -6.84 1.64
N PHE A 106 3.54 -7.11 0.74
CA PHE A 106 3.62 -6.44 -0.56
C PHE A 106 3.42 -7.45 -1.67
N VAL A 107 2.68 -7.07 -2.71
CA VAL A 107 2.59 -7.86 -3.94
C VAL A 107 3.07 -6.95 -5.08
N VAL A 108 4.16 -7.34 -5.72
CA VAL A 108 4.79 -6.60 -6.81
C VAL A 108 4.66 -7.46 -8.06
N ASP A 109 3.80 -7.06 -9.00
CA ASP A 109 3.55 -7.79 -10.25
C ASP A 109 3.22 -9.29 -10.05
N GLY A 110 2.40 -9.60 -9.05
CA GLY A 110 2.00 -10.96 -8.69
C GLY A 110 3.03 -11.72 -7.84
N GLN A 111 4.23 -11.17 -7.64
CA GLN A 111 5.22 -11.72 -6.73
C GLN A 111 4.97 -11.21 -5.30
N GLN A 112 4.75 -12.13 -4.38
CA GLN A 112 4.60 -11.81 -2.96
C GLN A 112 5.95 -11.46 -2.33
N LEU A 113 5.96 -10.41 -1.51
CA LEU A 113 7.10 -9.98 -0.72
C LEU A 113 6.63 -9.70 0.72
N GLY A 114 7.19 -10.44 1.67
CA GLY A 114 6.94 -10.17 3.09
C GLY A 114 7.41 -8.76 3.46
N GLY A 115 6.69 -8.06 4.34
CA GLY A 115 7.08 -6.68 4.67
C GLY A 115 8.21 -6.55 5.70
N ALA A 116 8.83 -7.64 6.14
CA ALA A 116 9.97 -7.65 7.07
C ALA A 116 11.34 -7.64 6.36
N GLN A 117 11.34 -7.51 5.04
CA GLN A 117 12.55 -7.59 4.24
C GLN A 117 13.42 -6.33 4.38
N ASP A 118 14.72 -6.49 4.16
CA ASP A 118 15.67 -5.38 4.08
C ASP A 118 15.60 -4.72 2.69
N VAL A 119 16.16 -3.51 2.59
CA VAL A 119 16.04 -2.65 1.40
C VAL A 119 16.59 -3.34 0.16
N GLU A 120 17.68 -4.07 0.31
CA GLU A 120 18.38 -4.80 -0.74
C GLU A 120 17.48 -5.88 -1.37
N ALA A 121 16.67 -6.57 -0.56
CA ALA A 121 15.74 -7.58 -1.04
C ALA A 121 14.60 -6.98 -1.88
N PHE A 122 14.15 -5.76 -1.57
CA PHE A 122 13.20 -5.04 -2.43
C PHE A 122 13.85 -4.64 -3.76
N VAL A 123 15.07 -4.11 -3.74
CA VAL A 123 15.79 -3.71 -4.95
C VAL A 123 16.03 -4.89 -5.89
N GLU A 124 16.45 -6.03 -5.34
CA GLU A 124 16.63 -7.27 -6.11
C GLU A 124 15.31 -7.76 -6.72
N ALA A 125 14.22 -7.73 -5.96
CA ALA A 125 12.90 -8.10 -6.47
C ALA A 125 12.46 -7.21 -7.64
N PHE A 126 12.65 -5.88 -7.54
CA PHE A 126 12.33 -4.95 -8.63
C PHE A 126 13.18 -5.19 -9.88
N ALA A 127 14.49 -5.42 -9.71
CA ALA A 127 15.39 -5.74 -10.82
C ALA A 127 14.98 -7.02 -11.55
N ASN A 128 14.72 -8.09 -10.80
CA ASN A 128 14.28 -9.38 -11.36
C ASN A 128 12.95 -9.29 -12.11
N ILE A 129 12.00 -8.50 -11.60
CA ILE A 129 10.71 -8.28 -12.27
C ILE A 129 10.88 -7.48 -13.56
N LYS A 130 11.75 -6.46 -13.56
CA LYS A 130 12.06 -5.65 -14.74
C LYS A 130 12.70 -6.48 -15.85
N GLU A 131 13.65 -7.35 -15.52
CA GLU A 131 14.28 -8.26 -16.49
C GLU A 131 13.27 -9.23 -17.11
N LYS A 132 12.33 -9.76 -16.32
CA LYS A 132 11.27 -10.66 -16.83
C LYS A 132 10.25 -9.96 -17.74
N ARG A 133 10.22 -8.63 -17.76
CA ARG A 133 9.30 -7.79 -18.56
C ARG A 133 9.95 -7.19 -19.80
N ALA A 134 11.28 -7.22 -19.89
CA ALA A 134 12.04 -6.75 -21.05
C ALA A 134 11.94 -7.76 -22.20
#